data_AF-A0A953Z3Q8-F1
#
_entry.id   AF-A0A953Z3Q8-F1
#
_cell.length_a   1.000
_cell.length_b   1.000
_cell.length_c   1.000
_cell.angle_alpha   90.00
_cell.angle_beta   90.00
_cell.angle_gamma   90.00
#
_symmetry.space_group_name_H-M   'P 1'
#
loop_
_entity.id
_entity.type
_entity.pdbx_description
1 polymer ?
#
loop_
_entity_poly.entity_id
_entity_poly.type
_entity_poly.pdbx_seq_one_letter_code
_entity_poly.pdbx_strand_id
1 'polypeptide(L)'
;MKLPALSLLCWLTASSLSAQVPSPREFLGHDIGADHFLADYTQLRAYWKALDEASDRLVVEEFGTTSYGQPMVAAIVSAPQNLARLDEIRRVNRELALGREDDEAAAIEAIEGNPAIVWIDAGMHATESVAAQNILELTWRLTSSDLDEVRRI
;
A
#
# COMPACT_ATOMS: atom_id res chain seq x y z
N MET A 1 41.06 -41.56 26.80
CA MET A 1 40.25 -40.34 27.04
C MET A 1 39.79 -39.82 25.69
N LYS A 2 38.49 -39.86 25.38
CA LYS A 2 37.90 -39.34 24.14
C LYS A 2 36.98 -38.17 24.51
N LEU A 3 37.28 -36.98 24.00
CA LEU A 3 36.38 -35.81 24.09
C LEU A 3 35.29 -35.93 23.02
N PRO A 4 34.01 -35.63 23.32
CA PRO A 4 33.00 -35.51 22.27
C PRO A 4 33.03 -34.09 21.69
N ALA A 5 33.06 -34.00 20.36
CA ALA A 5 32.87 -32.76 19.62
C ALA A 5 31.41 -32.33 19.74
N LEU A 6 31.18 -31.13 20.28
CA LEU A 6 29.87 -30.51 20.40
C LEU A 6 29.63 -29.66 19.14
N SER A 7 28.82 -30.16 18.21
CA SER A 7 28.38 -29.38 17.04
C SER A 7 27.30 -28.38 17.46
N LEU A 8 27.63 -27.08 17.38
CA LEU A 8 26.70 -25.99 17.64
C LEU A 8 25.86 -25.75 16.38
N LEU A 9 24.60 -26.17 16.38
CA LEU A 9 23.66 -25.91 15.29
C LEU A 9 23.05 -24.52 15.50
N CYS A 10 23.52 -23.53 14.74
CA CYS A 10 22.99 -22.17 14.74
C CYS A 10 21.65 -22.16 13.99
N TRP A 11 20.55 -21.99 14.72
CA TRP A 11 19.24 -21.73 14.12
C TRP A 11 19.21 -20.27 13.64
N LEU A 12 19.42 -20.05 12.34
CA LEU A 12 19.11 -18.78 11.70
C LEU A 12 17.58 -18.66 11.62
N THR A 13 16.98 -17.98 12.59
CA THR A 13 15.63 -17.47 12.46
C THR A 13 15.65 -16.43 11.34
N ALA A 14 15.04 -16.74 10.21
CA ALA A 14 14.80 -15.78 9.14
C ALA A 14 13.78 -14.76 9.66
N SER A 15 14.27 -13.72 10.34
CA SER A 15 13.51 -12.49 10.49
C SER A 15 13.37 -11.91 9.09
N SER A 16 12.14 -11.81 8.58
CA SER A 16 11.85 -11.06 7.36
C SER A 16 12.31 -9.61 7.60
N LEU A 17 13.52 -9.29 7.16
CA LEU A 17 14.00 -7.93 7.11
C LEU A 17 13.23 -7.29 5.96
N SER A 18 12.09 -6.69 6.25
CA SER A 18 11.43 -5.82 5.28
C SER A 18 12.43 -4.72 4.95
N ALA A 19 12.69 -4.51 3.65
CA ALA A 19 13.54 -3.42 3.22
C ALA A 19 12.90 -2.12 3.72
N GLN A 20 13.68 -1.26 4.37
CA GLN A 20 13.14 -0.03 4.91
C GLN A 20 12.57 0.80 3.75
N VAL A 21 11.28 1.08 3.82
CA VAL A 21 10.55 1.88 2.83
C VAL A 21 11.26 3.23 2.70
N PRO A 22 11.77 3.59 1.49
CA PRO A 22 12.55 4.82 1.34
C PRO A 22 11.67 6.03 1.65
N SER A 23 12.21 7.02 2.34
CA SER A 23 11.52 8.29 2.54
C SER A 23 11.46 9.11 1.25
N PRO A 24 10.52 10.09 1.14
CA PRO A 24 10.45 10.94 -0.03
C PRO A 24 11.74 11.71 -0.24
N ARG A 25 12.40 12.15 0.83
CA ARG A 25 13.70 12.83 0.74
C ARG A 25 14.79 11.92 0.19
N GLU A 26 14.87 10.67 0.62
CA GLU A 26 15.87 9.72 0.13
C GLU A 26 15.65 9.38 -1.35
N PHE A 27 14.40 9.31 -1.80
CA PHE A 27 14.07 8.97 -3.19
C PHE A 27 14.11 10.17 -4.14
N LEU A 28 13.52 11.31 -3.74
CA LEU A 28 13.35 12.50 -4.57
C LEU A 28 14.48 13.53 -4.39
N GLY A 29 15.29 13.41 -3.33
CA GLY A 29 16.30 14.40 -2.95
C GLY A 29 15.74 15.65 -2.25
N HIS A 30 14.41 15.72 -2.07
CA HIS A 30 13.69 16.86 -1.49
C HIS A 30 12.56 16.36 -0.58
N ASP A 31 12.21 17.16 0.43
CA ASP A 31 10.96 16.94 1.16
C ASP A 31 9.75 17.26 0.29
N ILE A 32 8.64 16.58 0.55
CA ILE A 32 7.36 16.94 -0.03
C ILE A 32 6.94 18.32 0.48
N GLY A 33 6.60 19.21 -0.44
CA GLY A 33 6.26 20.60 -0.15
C GLY A 33 7.47 21.51 0.09
N ALA A 34 8.70 21.05 -0.19
CA ALA A 34 9.86 21.93 -0.19
C ALA A 34 9.71 23.08 -1.20
N ASP A 35 10.19 24.26 -0.81
CA ASP A 35 10.17 25.45 -1.67
C ASP A 35 10.80 25.16 -3.03
N HIS A 36 10.10 25.54 -4.11
CA HIS A 36 10.52 25.38 -5.50
C HIS A 36 10.69 23.93 -5.98
N PHE A 37 10.12 22.94 -5.27
CA PHE A 37 10.10 21.55 -5.71
C PHE A 37 8.65 21.03 -5.80
N LEU A 38 8.31 20.43 -6.93
CA LEU A 38 7.06 19.70 -7.13
C LEU A 38 7.39 18.39 -7.82
N ALA A 39 7.07 17.27 -7.18
CA ALA A 39 7.18 15.97 -7.80
C ALA A 39 6.17 15.87 -8.96
N ASP A 40 6.66 15.53 -10.15
CA ASP A 40 5.79 15.29 -11.30
C ASP A 40 5.15 13.88 -11.26
N TYR A 41 4.25 13.62 -12.21
CA TYR A 41 3.56 12.33 -12.27
C TYR A 41 4.50 11.14 -12.50
N THR A 42 5.59 11.34 -13.24
CA THR A 42 6.59 10.28 -13.48
C THR A 42 7.32 9.94 -12.19
N GLN A 43 7.71 10.95 -11.42
CA GLN A 43 8.35 10.79 -10.11
C GLN A 43 7.40 10.14 -9.10
N LEU A 44 6.12 10.55 -9.07
CA LEU A 44 5.11 9.95 -8.21
C LEU A 44 4.98 8.44 -8.50
N ARG A 45 4.80 8.05 -9.76
CA ARG A 45 4.68 6.63 -10.11
C ARG A 45 5.94 5.84 -9.81
N ALA A 46 7.11 6.41 -10.12
CA ALA A 46 8.39 5.76 -9.82
C ALA A 46 8.55 5.54 -8.31
N TYR A 47 8.15 6.51 -7.50
CA TYR A 47 8.19 6.39 -6.05
C TYR A 47 7.20 5.37 -5.52
N TRP A 48 5.94 5.40 -5.98
CA TRP A 48 4.95 4.39 -5.61
C TRP A 48 5.40 2.96 -5.98
N LYS A 49 6.04 2.78 -7.13
CA LYS A 49 6.65 1.48 -7.48
C LYS A 49 7.74 1.08 -6.51
N ALA A 50 8.58 2.02 -6.07
CA ALA A 50 9.62 1.74 -5.07
C ALA A 50 9.02 1.39 -3.69
N LEU A 51 7.92 2.05 -3.30
CA LEU A 51 7.17 1.71 -2.08
C LEU A 51 6.57 0.31 -2.17
N ASP A 52 5.99 -0.05 -3.32
CA ASP A 52 5.37 -1.35 -3.60
C ASP A 52 6.40 -2.49 -3.51
N GLU A 53 7.60 -2.27 -4.04
CA GLU A 53 8.72 -3.22 -3.95
C GLU A 53 9.27 -3.38 -2.52
N ALA A 54 9.11 -2.37 -1.66
CA ALA A 54 9.69 -2.32 -0.33
C ALA A 54 8.72 -2.66 0.80
N SER A 55 7.40 -2.61 0.57
CA SER A 55 6.38 -2.76 1.60
C SER A 55 5.47 -3.96 1.35
N ASP A 56 5.23 -4.78 2.37
CA ASP A 56 4.20 -5.84 2.34
C ASP A 56 2.78 -5.30 2.57
N ARG A 57 2.63 -3.97 2.60
CA ARG A 57 1.39 -3.25 2.91
C ARG A 57 0.86 -2.40 1.77
N LEU A 58 1.50 -2.46 0.61
CA LEU A 58 1.11 -1.74 -0.59
C LEU A 58 1.03 -2.71 -1.77
N VAL A 59 0.03 -2.50 -2.61
CA VAL A 59 -0.03 -3.03 -3.97
C VAL A 59 -0.30 -1.85 -4.90
N VAL A 60 0.55 -1.64 -5.91
CA VAL A 60 0.29 -0.64 -6.96
C VAL A 60 -0.26 -1.33 -8.21
N GLU A 61 -1.45 -0.93 -8.64
CA GLU A 61 -2.10 -1.47 -9.83
C GLU A 61 -2.29 -0.40 -10.92
N GLU A 62 -2.06 -0.79 -12.17
CA GLU A 62 -2.47 -0.01 -13.33
C GLU A 62 -3.92 -0.32 -13.68
N PHE A 63 -4.78 0.70 -13.75
CA PHE A 63 -6.20 0.53 -14.06
C PHE A 63 -6.63 1.16 -15.38
N GLY A 64 -5.71 1.82 -16.09
CA GLY A 64 -6.02 2.45 -17.36
C GLY A 64 -4.85 3.24 -17.94
N THR A 65 -5.17 4.07 -18.94
CA THR A 65 -4.20 4.92 -19.64
C THR A 65 -4.78 6.32 -19.78
N THR A 66 -3.97 7.34 -19.50
CA THR A 66 -4.36 8.74 -19.65
C THR A 66 -4.49 9.13 -21.12
N SER A 67 -5.09 10.29 -21.38
CA SER A 67 -5.16 10.89 -22.73
C SER A 67 -3.79 11.19 -23.34
N TYR A 68 -2.74 11.29 -22.51
CA TYR A 68 -1.34 11.50 -22.93
C TYR A 68 -0.55 10.18 -23.01
N GLY A 69 -1.21 9.02 -22.95
CA GLY A 69 -0.58 7.71 -23.10
C GLY A 69 0.22 7.24 -21.87
N GLN A 70 0.02 7.85 -20.71
CA GLN A 70 0.67 7.44 -19.47
C GLN A 70 -0.19 6.42 -18.72
N PRO A 71 0.37 5.35 -18.13
CA PRO A 71 -0.36 4.49 -17.19
C PRO A 71 -1.05 5.28 -16.08
N MET A 72 -2.30 4.96 -15.80
CA MET A 72 -3.05 5.42 -14.62
C MET A 72 -2.93 4.36 -13.52
N VAL A 73 -2.48 4.78 -12.33
CA VAL A 73 -2.17 3.87 -11.22
C VAL A 73 -3.03 4.15 -9.99
N ALA A 74 -3.33 3.09 -9.23
CA ALA A 74 -3.93 3.16 -7.91
C ALA A 74 -3.01 2.46 -6.90
N ALA A 75 -2.90 3.03 -5.69
CA ALA A 75 -2.17 2.45 -4.57
C ALA A 75 -3.18 1.85 -3.58
N ILE A 76 -3.08 0.55 -3.35
CA ILE A 76 -3.94 -0.18 -2.41
C ILE A 76 -3.12 -0.44 -1.15
N VAL A 77 -3.43 0.28 -0.09
CA VAL A 77 -2.73 0.17 1.20
C VAL A 77 -3.60 -0.59 2.18
N SER A 78 -3.08 -1.68 2.75
CA SER A 78 -3.77 -2.42 3.82
C SER A 78 -2.80 -3.36 4.56
N ALA A 79 -3.28 -4.01 5.61
CA ALA A 79 -2.56 -5.03 6.33
C ALA A 79 -2.23 -6.22 5.40
N PRO A 80 -1.07 -6.89 5.56
CA PRO A 80 -0.67 -7.98 4.67
C PRO A 80 -1.73 -9.10 4.55
N GLN A 81 -2.48 -9.36 5.63
CA GLN A 81 -3.53 -10.38 5.65
C GLN A 81 -4.73 -10.00 4.78
N ASN A 82 -5.03 -8.70 4.62
CA ASN A 82 -6.07 -8.23 3.71
C ASN A 82 -5.60 -8.26 2.26
N LEU A 83 -4.36 -7.83 2.00
CA LEU A 83 -3.78 -7.88 0.65
C LEU A 83 -3.67 -9.32 0.12
N ALA A 84 -3.36 -10.29 0.99
CA ALA A 84 -3.35 -11.71 0.64
C ALA A 84 -4.71 -12.26 0.17
N ARG A 85 -5.82 -11.59 0.52
CA ARG A 85 -7.20 -11.96 0.13
C ARG A 85 -7.91 -10.83 -0.63
N LEU A 86 -7.16 -9.95 -1.29
CA LEU A 86 -7.68 -8.75 -1.95
C LEU A 86 -8.79 -9.08 -2.97
N ASP A 87 -8.62 -10.14 -3.75
CA ASP A 87 -9.62 -10.56 -4.75
C ASP A 87 -10.93 -11.05 -4.11
N GLU A 88 -10.86 -11.69 -2.94
CA GLU A 88 -12.03 -12.08 -2.18
C GLU A 88 -12.76 -10.83 -1.65
N ILE A 89 -12.03 -9.90 -1.05
CA ILE A 89 -12.58 -8.62 -0.56
C ILE A 89 -13.29 -7.88 -1.69
N ARG A 90 -12.67 -7.80 -2.88
CA ARG A 90 -13.25 -7.19 -4.09
C ARG A 90 -14.53 -7.88 -4.52
N ARG A 91 -14.53 -9.22 -4.59
CA ARG A 91 -15.70 -10.02 -4.98
C ARG A 91 -16.86 -9.78 -4.02
N VAL A 92 -16.62 -9.91 -2.72
CA VAL A 92 -17.67 -9.73 -1.69
C VAL A 92 -18.22 -8.31 -1.71
N ASN A 93 -17.36 -7.29 -1.77
CA ASN A 93 -17.82 -5.90 -1.88
C ASN A 93 -18.67 -5.66 -3.14
N ARG A 94 -18.32 -6.29 -4.26
CA ARG A 94 -19.11 -6.20 -5.49
C ARG A 94 -20.49 -6.84 -5.36
N GLU A 95 -20.58 -8.03 -4.76
CA GLU A 95 -21.86 -8.71 -4.57
C GLU A 95 -22.79 -7.91 -3.63
N LEU A 96 -22.24 -7.37 -2.54
CA LEU A 96 -22.95 -6.47 -1.62
C LEU A 96 -23.41 -5.20 -2.35
N ALA A 97 -22.53 -4.54 -3.11
CA ALA A 97 -22.86 -3.30 -3.83
C ALA A 97 -23.92 -3.51 -4.93
N LEU A 98 -24.00 -4.71 -5.51
CA LEU A 98 -25.00 -5.06 -6.52
C LEU A 98 -26.32 -5.58 -5.91
N GLY A 99 -26.40 -5.74 -4.58
CA GLY A 99 -27.58 -6.27 -3.90
C GLY A 99 -27.91 -7.70 -4.31
N ARG A 100 -26.88 -8.54 -4.49
CA ARG A 100 -27.03 -9.94 -4.94
C ARG A 100 -27.07 -10.95 -3.80
N GLU A 101 -26.89 -10.50 -2.57
CA GLU A 101 -27.08 -11.32 -1.38
C GLU A 101 -28.50 -11.10 -0.86
N ASP A 102 -29.34 -12.13 -1.04
CA ASP A 102 -30.74 -12.10 -0.63
C ASP A 102 -30.93 -12.56 0.83
N ASP A 103 -29.92 -13.20 1.43
CA ASP A 103 -29.91 -13.58 2.84
C ASP A 103 -29.27 -12.47 3.70
N GLU A 104 -30.09 -11.80 4.50
CA GLU A 104 -29.66 -10.73 5.40
C GLU A 104 -28.58 -11.18 6.39
N ALA A 105 -28.65 -12.42 6.90
CA ALA A 105 -27.66 -12.93 7.84
C ALA A 105 -26.30 -13.13 7.14
N ALA A 106 -26.31 -13.68 5.92
CA ALA A 106 -25.11 -13.84 5.12
C ALA A 106 -24.50 -12.48 4.71
N ALA A 107 -25.34 -11.49 4.38
CA ALA A 107 -24.89 -10.14 4.08
C ALA A 107 -24.19 -9.48 5.28
N ILE A 108 -24.74 -9.64 6.49
CA ILE A 108 -24.14 -9.12 7.73
C ILE A 108 -22.79 -9.78 8.00
N GLU A 109 -22.69 -11.11 7.89
CA GLU A 109 -21.43 -11.84 8.06
C GLU A 109 -20.36 -11.37 7.05
N ALA A 110 -20.75 -11.16 5.79
CA ALA A 110 -19.87 -10.64 4.75
C ALA A 110 -19.38 -9.22 5.03
N ILE A 111 -20.23 -8.36 5.62
CA ILE A 111 -19.85 -7.00 6.05
C ILE A 111 -18.86 -7.07 7.21
N GLU A 112 -19.14 -7.89 8.24
CA GLU A 112 -18.27 -8.02 9.41
C GLU A 112 -16.90 -8.66 9.09
N GLY A 113 -16.85 -9.54 8.08
CA GLY A 113 -15.62 -10.20 7.62
C GLY A 113 -14.73 -9.34 6.71
N ASN A 114 -15.21 -8.20 6.22
CA ASN A 114 -14.48 -7.34 5.29
C ASN A 114 -14.02 -6.03 5.92
N PRO A 115 -12.83 -5.53 5.53
CA PRO A 115 -12.40 -4.21 5.97
C PRO A 115 -13.27 -3.13 5.30
N ALA A 116 -13.41 -2.00 5.98
CA ALA A 116 -13.96 -0.80 5.35
C ALA A 116 -13.05 -0.35 4.20
N ILE A 117 -13.64 -0.03 3.06
CA ILE A 117 -12.91 0.51 1.90
C ILE A 117 -13.02 2.02 1.91
N VAL A 118 -11.87 2.70 1.95
CA VAL A 118 -11.78 4.16 1.83
C VAL A 118 -11.12 4.49 0.49
N TRP A 119 -11.82 5.25 -0.35
CA TRP A 119 -11.28 5.73 -1.63
C TRP A 119 -10.79 7.18 -1.49
N ILE A 120 -9.50 7.41 -1.76
CA ILE A 120 -8.89 8.74 -1.76
C ILE A 120 -8.45 9.04 -3.19
N ASP A 121 -9.10 10.03 -3.81
CA ASP A 121 -8.73 10.56 -5.12
C ASP A 121 -8.09 11.95 -4.96
N ALA A 122 -7.00 12.20 -5.70
CA ALA A 122 -6.23 13.43 -5.62
C ALA A 122 -5.65 13.81 -6.99
N GLY A 123 -5.69 15.10 -7.31
CA GLY A 123 -5.09 15.63 -8.54
C GLY A 123 -6.00 15.61 -9.77
N MET A 124 -7.33 15.55 -9.59
CA MET A 124 -8.30 15.69 -10.69
C MET A 124 -8.16 17.03 -11.41
N HIS A 125 -7.99 18.13 -10.66
CA HIS A 125 -7.66 19.43 -11.22
C HIS A 125 -6.14 19.61 -11.26
N ALA A 126 -5.58 19.72 -12.46
CA ALA A 126 -4.13 19.82 -12.65
C ALA A 126 -3.50 21.06 -11.95
N THR A 127 -4.28 22.10 -11.69
CA THR A 127 -3.82 23.32 -11.02
C THR A 127 -3.81 23.21 -9.49
N GLU A 128 -4.42 22.17 -8.91
CA GLU A 128 -4.44 21.91 -7.46
C GLU A 128 -3.25 21.05 -7.05
N SER A 129 -2.03 21.58 -7.24
CA SER A 129 -0.78 20.82 -7.11
C SER A 129 -0.56 20.18 -5.73
N VAL A 130 -1.10 20.79 -4.66
CA VAL A 130 -1.00 20.28 -3.28
C VAL A 130 -1.56 18.86 -3.15
N ALA A 131 -2.62 18.52 -3.87
CA ALA A 131 -3.27 17.21 -3.75
C ALA A 131 -2.33 16.07 -4.18
N ALA A 132 -1.64 16.23 -5.32
CA ALA A 132 -0.70 15.25 -5.84
C ALA A 132 0.55 15.11 -4.94
N GLN A 133 1.03 16.22 -4.37
CA GLN A 133 2.14 16.18 -3.41
C GLN A 133 1.71 15.47 -2.11
N ASN A 134 0.53 15.78 -1.58
CA ASN A 134 0.01 15.17 -0.35
C ASN A 134 -0.19 13.67 -0.48
N ILE A 135 -0.74 13.17 -1.59
CA ILE A 135 -1.01 11.74 -1.72
C ILE A 135 0.28 10.90 -1.79
N LEU A 136 1.36 11.48 -2.31
CA LEU A 136 2.69 10.88 -2.30
C LEU A 136 3.19 10.69 -0.86
N GLU A 137 3.15 11.74 -0.04
CA GLU A 137 3.52 11.70 1.39
C GLU A 137 2.61 10.75 2.20
N LEU A 138 1.30 10.81 1.95
CA LEU A 138 0.31 9.97 2.62
C LEU A 138 0.60 8.49 2.39
N THR A 139 0.79 8.05 1.15
CA THR A 139 1.09 6.65 0.84
C THR A 139 2.36 6.18 1.54
N TRP A 140 3.41 7.01 1.58
CA TRP A 140 4.63 6.69 2.33
C TRP A 140 4.36 6.54 3.83
N ARG A 141 3.62 7.46 4.45
CA ARG A 141 3.30 7.38 5.88
C ARG A 141 2.47 6.14 6.22
N LEU A 142 1.50 5.78 5.40
CA LEU A 142 0.66 4.61 5.64
C LEU A 142 1.44 3.29 5.52
N THR A 143 2.51 3.27 4.71
CA THR A 143 3.31 2.08 4.42
C THR A 143 4.58 1.96 5.28
N SER A 144 5.05 3.06 5.86
CA SER A 144 6.28 3.11 6.68
C SER A 144 6.03 3.33 8.18
N SER A 145 4.82 3.71 8.60
CA SER A 145 4.55 4.01 10.01
C SER A 145 4.42 2.75 10.86
N ASP A 146 5.03 2.80 12.05
CA ASP A 146 4.93 1.77 13.08
C ASP A 146 3.81 2.02 14.10
N LEU A 147 2.99 3.05 13.90
CA LEU A 147 1.86 3.35 14.78
C LEU A 147 0.82 2.23 14.69
N ASP A 148 0.35 1.73 15.84
CA ASP A 148 -0.63 0.64 15.90
C ASP A 148 -1.94 0.95 15.17
N GLU A 149 -2.36 2.21 15.15
CA GLU A 149 -3.52 2.64 14.35
C GLU A 149 -3.28 2.47 12.86
N VAL A 150 -2.10 2.89 12.38
CA VAL A 150 -1.73 2.76 10.97
C VAL A 150 -1.47 1.29 10.62
N ARG A 151 -0.93 0.47 11.52
CA ARG A 151 -0.68 -0.96 11.25
C ARG A 151 -1.95 -1.83 11.16
N ARG A 152 -3.07 -1.35 11.71
CA ARG A 152 -4.36 -2.07 11.70
C ARG A 152 -5.19 -1.86 10.44
N ILE A 153 -4.83 -0.89 9.60
CA ILE A 153 -5.46 -0.69 8.28
C ILE A 153 -4.85 -1.64 7.24
#